data_AF-A0A6J2WRL4-F1
#
_entry.id   AF-A0A6J2WRL4-F1
#
_cell.length_a   1.000
_cell.length_b   1.000
_cell.length_c   1.000
_cell.angle_alpha   90.00
_cell.angle_beta   90.00
_cell.angle_gamma   90.00
#
_symmetry.space_group_name_H-M   'P 1'
#
loop_
_entity.id
_entity.type
_entity.pdbx_description
1 polymer ?
#
loop_
_entity_poly.entity_id
_entity_poly.type
_entity_poly.pdbx_seq_one_letter_code
_entity_poly.pdbx_strand_id
1 'polypeptide(L)'
;MLSFRNSLLEGTRAVVSYLSTNTARFCVSGSELKLNVLHDRQNQCFTINLDNAGSTESAILRYNHEGNGRIHLLSTTVPESFRGRGVAAHLAKAAMDFVVNENLKANVSCWYIKKYVDENPHLGYKNHVVD
;
A
#
# COMPACT_ATOMS: atom_id res chain seq x y z
N MET A 1 62.91 15.10 -3.09
CA MET A 1 63.02 16.55 -3.40
C MET A 1 61.60 17.09 -3.44
N LEU A 2 61.27 18.02 -2.52
CA LEU A 2 60.01 18.79 -2.32
C LEU A 2 58.74 17.94 -2.06
N SER A 3 58.22 17.81 -0.83
CA SER A 3 57.57 18.82 0.03
C SER A 3 56.45 19.59 -0.68
N PHE A 4 55.19 19.41 -0.23
CA PHE A 4 54.34 20.50 0.30
C PHE A 4 52.90 20.01 0.65
N ARG A 5 52.58 20.14 1.95
CA ARG A 5 51.33 20.66 2.56
C ARG A 5 50.00 19.93 2.39
N ASN A 6 49.67 19.20 3.46
CA ASN A 6 48.52 19.37 4.35
C ASN A 6 47.50 20.49 3.98
N SER A 7 46.23 20.12 3.86
CA SER A 7 45.12 20.92 4.38
C SER A 7 43.95 20.00 4.77
N LEU A 8 43.81 19.82 6.09
CA LEU A 8 42.56 19.45 6.74
C LEU A 8 41.47 20.46 6.37
N LEU A 9 40.22 20.00 6.25
CA LEU A 9 39.13 20.35 7.17
C LEU A 9 37.90 19.48 6.81
N GLU A 10 37.52 18.64 7.78
CA GLU A 10 36.14 18.39 8.25
C GLU A 10 35.08 18.13 7.17
N GLY A 11 34.47 16.95 7.03
CA GLY A 11 34.03 16.05 8.08
C GLY A 11 32.57 15.69 7.76
N THR A 12 32.29 14.43 7.43
CA THR A 12 31.00 13.78 7.66
C THR A 12 31.12 12.29 7.37
N ARG A 13 31.33 11.55 8.46
CA ARG A 13 30.74 10.24 8.79
C ARG A 13 30.54 9.26 7.63
N ALA A 14 31.41 8.26 7.66
CA ALA A 14 31.24 6.91 7.13
C ALA A 14 29.78 6.39 7.19
N VAL A 15 29.39 5.62 6.18
CA VAL A 15 29.30 4.15 6.32
C VAL A 15 29.28 3.45 4.95
N VAL A 16 30.36 2.73 4.69
CA VAL A 16 30.41 1.31 4.29
C VAL A 16 29.49 0.87 3.14
N SER A 17 30.14 0.78 1.99
CA SER A 17 29.95 -0.18 0.90
C SER A 17 29.41 -1.56 1.32
N TYR A 18 28.40 -2.04 0.60
CA TYR A 18 28.25 -3.47 0.32
C TYR A 18 28.08 -3.67 -1.18
N LEU A 19 29.19 -4.03 -1.83
CA LEU A 19 29.19 -4.69 -3.12
C LEU A 19 28.84 -6.16 -2.86
N SER A 20 27.80 -6.68 -3.49
CA SER A 20 27.72 -8.12 -3.76
C SER A 20 27.07 -8.33 -5.11
N THR A 21 27.93 -8.56 -6.09
CA THR A 21 27.61 -8.89 -7.47
C THR A 21 27.11 -10.33 -7.59
N ASN A 22 26.13 -10.47 -8.50
CA ASN A 22 25.95 -11.61 -9.40
C ASN A 22 25.12 -12.81 -8.91
N THR A 23 23.85 -12.85 -9.34
CA THR A 23 23.25 -14.01 -10.03
C THR A 23 21.95 -13.60 -10.72
N ALA A 24 21.95 -13.73 -12.05
CA ALA A 24 20.82 -13.97 -12.94
C ALA A 24 19.57 -13.06 -12.90
N ARG A 25 19.33 -12.41 -14.04
CA ARG A 25 18.01 -12.14 -14.67
C ARG A 25 16.88 -11.79 -13.70
N PHE A 26 16.59 -10.50 -13.54
CA PHE A 26 15.29 -9.91 -13.84
C PHE A 26 15.47 -8.40 -13.87
N CYS A 27 15.37 -7.81 -15.06
CA CYS A 27 15.09 -6.40 -15.22
C CYS A 27 13.62 -6.18 -14.84
N VAL A 28 13.26 -6.26 -13.55
CA VAL A 28 12.04 -5.59 -13.12
C VAL A 28 12.47 -4.18 -12.81
N SER A 29 12.36 -3.33 -13.83
CA SER A 29 12.25 -1.89 -13.65
C SER A 29 11.31 -1.65 -12.48
N GLY A 30 11.86 -1.17 -11.37
CA GLY A 30 11.12 -0.59 -10.27
C GLY A 30 10.49 0.70 -10.76
N SER A 31 9.48 0.60 -11.63
CA SER A 31 8.45 1.62 -11.70
C SER A 31 7.65 1.44 -10.42
N GLU A 32 7.97 2.26 -9.42
CA GLU A 32 7.05 2.58 -8.34
C GLU A 32 5.74 3.06 -8.98
N LEU A 33 4.83 2.12 -9.28
CA LEU A 33 3.45 2.45 -9.56
C LEU A 33 2.95 3.13 -8.28
N LYS A 34 2.95 4.46 -8.27
CA LYS A 34 2.34 5.26 -7.22
C LYS A 34 0.84 5.02 -7.29
N LEU A 35 0.40 3.94 -6.65
CA LEU A 35 -1.01 3.61 -6.46
C LEU A 35 -1.57 4.58 -5.43
N ASN A 36 -2.00 5.75 -5.90
CA ASN A 36 -2.62 6.74 -5.04
C ASN A 36 -4.06 6.31 -4.74
N VAL A 37 -4.34 6.03 -3.47
CA VAL A 37 -5.69 5.68 -3.03
C VAL A 37 -6.44 6.97 -2.70
N LEU A 38 -7.49 7.25 -3.44
CA LEU A 38 -8.42 8.34 -3.19
C LEU A 38 -9.52 7.83 -2.28
N HIS A 39 -9.63 8.40 -1.09
CA HIS A 39 -10.71 8.10 -0.15
C HIS A 39 -11.86 9.09 -0.33
N ASP A 40 -12.97 8.63 -0.88
CA ASP A 40 -14.20 9.42 -1.00
C ASP A 40 -15.15 9.06 0.16
N ARG A 41 -15.13 9.90 1.22
CA ARG A 41 -16.00 9.69 2.40
C ARG A 41 -17.48 9.91 2.09
N GLN A 42 -17.81 10.75 1.10
CA GLN A 42 -19.20 11.10 0.77
C GLN A 42 -19.90 9.94 0.05
N ASN A 43 -19.21 9.31 -0.90
CA ASN A 43 -19.68 8.13 -1.63
C ASN A 43 -19.27 6.82 -0.94
N GLN A 44 -18.60 6.89 0.21
CA GLN A 44 -18.18 5.76 1.02
C GLN A 44 -17.41 4.73 0.18
N CYS A 45 -16.43 5.21 -0.58
CA CYS A 45 -15.62 4.34 -1.42
C CYS A 45 -14.17 4.80 -1.50
N PHE A 46 -13.29 3.84 -1.74
CA PHE A 46 -11.88 4.07 -2.02
C PHE A 46 -11.62 3.76 -3.48
N THR A 47 -11.01 4.68 -4.20
CA THR A 47 -10.74 4.55 -5.63
C THR A 47 -9.25 4.67 -5.88
N ILE A 48 -8.70 3.81 -6.72
CA ILE A 48 -7.33 3.92 -7.23
C ILE A 48 -7.42 4.16 -8.72
N ASN A 49 -6.80 5.25 -9.18
CA ASN A 49 -6.71 5.53 -10.60
C ASN A 49 -5.50 4.81 -11.19
N LEU A 50 -5.73 4.00 -12.22
CA LEU A 50 -4.74 3.12 -12.80
C LEU A 50 -4.57 3.49 -14.28
N ASP A 51 -3.42 4.07 -14.60
CA ASP A 51 -3.04 4.36 -15.98
C ASP A 51 -2.22 3.19 -16.54
N ASN A 52 -2.66 2.63 -17.67
CA ASN A 52 -1.93 1.55 -18.34
C ASN A 52 -1.98 1.72 -19.86
N ALA A 53 -0.89 2.29 -20.40
CA ALA A 53 -0.51 2.27 -21.81
C ALA A 53 -1.67 2.53 -22.80
N GLY A 54 -2.52 3.53 -22.49
CA GLY A 54 -3.65 3.93 -23.34
C GLY A 54 -5.03 3.47 -22.87
N SER A 55 -5.13 2.80 -21.72
CA SER A 55 -6.40 2.53 -21.03
C SER A 55 -6.36 3.10 -19.62
N THR A 56 -7.34 3.96 -19.31
CA THR A 56 -7.57 4.47 -17.96
C THR A 56 -8.59 3.57 -17.29
N GLU A 57 -8.14 2.77 -16.32
CA GLU A 57 -9.04 1.99 -15.49
C GLU A 57 -9.00 2.48 -14.04
N SER A 58 -10.00 2.11 -13.25
CA SER A 58 -10.04 2.48 -11.84
C SER A 58 -10.55 1.32 -11.01
N ALA A 59 -9.85 1.06 -9.91
CA ALA A 59 -10.26 0.07 -8.94
C ALA A 59 -11.02 0.77 -7.82
N ILE A 60 -12.15 0.19 -7.40
CA ILE A 60 -13.05 0.80 -6.42
C ILE A 60 -13.36 -0.21 -5.31
N LEU A 61 -13.15 0.16 -4.05
CA LEU A 61 -13.65 -0.54 -2.88
C LEU A 61 -14.85 0.22 -2.34
N ARG A 62 -15.99 -0.47 -2.22
CA ARG A 62 -17.19 0.12 -1.61
C ARG A 62 -17.30 -0.30 -0.16
N TYR A 63 -17.65 0.65 0.69
CA TYR A 63 -17.99 0.40 2.07
C TYR A 63 -19.27 1.15 2.43
N ASN A 64 -19.88 0.80 3.55
CA ASN A 64 -20.99 1.55 4.12
C ASN A 64 -20.63 1.98 5.55
N HIS A 65 -21.21 3.08 6.00
CA HIS A 65 -21.02 3.57 7.36
C HIS A 65 -22.29 3.22 8.15
N GLU A 66 -22.16 2.27 9.08
CA GLU A 66 -23.29 1.78 9.89
C GLU A 66 -23.63 2.72 11.05
N GLY A 67 -22.80 3.73 11.30
CA GLY A 67 -22.91 4.57 12.48
C GLY A 67 -22.34 3.90 13.73
N ASN A 68 -22.30 4.62 14.86
CA ASN A 68 -21.72 4.14 16.12
C ASN A 68 -20.25 3.70 16.03
N GLY A 69 -19.48 4.34 15.16
CA GLY A 69 -18.07 4.01 14.95
C GLY A 69 -17.84 2.69 14.21
N ARG A 70 -18.83 2.24 13.41
CA ARG A 70 -18.75 1.00 12.63
C ARG A 70 -18.84 1.28 11.13
N ILE A 71 -18.01 0.58 10.37
CA ILE A 71 -18.02 0.61 8.90
C ILE A 71 -18.18 -0.81 8.38
N HIS A 72 -18.79 -0.98 7.22
CA HIS A 72 -19.03 -2.26 6.59
C HIS A 72 -18.35 -2.32 5.23
N LEU A 73 -17.31 -3.13 5.11
CA LEU A 73 -16.57 -3.38 3.89
C LEU A 73 -17.33 -4.40 3.04
N LEU A 74 -17.92 -3.90 1.94
CA LEU A 74 -18.87 -4.64 1.09
C LEU A 74 -18.13 -5.51 0.08
N SER A 75 -17.52 -4.89 -0.93
CA SER A 75 -16.81 -5.59 -2.00
C SER A 75 -15.83 -4.67 -2.72
N THR A 76 -14.78 -5.28 -3.27
CA THR A 76 -13.76 -4.62 -4.09
C THR A 76 -13.96 -4.96 -5.56
N THR A 77 -14.21 -3.94 -6.37
CA THR A 77 -14.23 -4.05 -7.83
C THR A 77 -12.87 -3.65 -8.36
N VAL A 78 -12.13 -4.61 -8.91
CA VAL A 78 -10.84 -4.36 -9.56
C VAL A 78 -10.91 -4.88 -11.00
N PRO A 79 -10.53 -4.06 -11.99
CA PRO A 79 -10.45 -4.47 -13.38
C PRO A 79 -9.47 -5.64 -13.56
N GLU A 80 -9.79 -6.54 -14.50
CA GLU A 80 -9.05 -7.80 -14.68
C GLU A 80 -7.60 -7.56 -15.09
N SER A 81 -7.34 -6.53 -15.91
CA SER A 81 -6.01 -6.12 -16.37
C SER A 81 -5.03 -5.81 -15.23
N PHE A 82 -5.57 -5.49 -14.05
CA PHE A 82 -4.81 -5.13 -12.85
C PHE A 82 -4.93 -6.15 -11.72
N ARG A 83 -5.70 -7.23 -11.90
CA ARG A 83 -5.65 -8.36 -10.96
C ARG A 83 -4.24 -8.98 -10.98
N GLY A 84 -3.84 -9.52 -9.84
CA GLY A 84 -2.48 -10.05 -9.65
C GLY A 84 -1.39 -9.00 -9.44
N ARG A 85 -1.70 -7.69 -9.57
CA ARG A 85 -0.74 -6.60 -9.29
C ARG A 85 -0.82 -6.02 -7.88
N GLY A 86 -1.62 -6.61 -6.99
CA GLY A 86 -1.77 -6.15 -5.61
C GLY A 86 -2.62 -4.88 -5.42
N VAL A 87 -3.39 -4.47 -6.43
CA VAL A 87 -4.28 -3.29 -6.34
C VAL A 87 -5.37 -3.48 -5.27
N ALA A 88 -6.00 -4.65 -5.23
CA ALA A 88 -7.01 -4.96 -4.23
C ALA A 88 -6.44 -4.93 -2.80
N ALA A 89 -5.19 -5.38 -2.62
CA ALA A 89 -4.48 -5.29 -1.34
C ALA A 89 -4.23 -3.84 -0.93
N HIS A 90 -3.90 -2.95 -1.87
CA HIS A 90 -3.75 -1.52 -1.58
C HIS A 90 -5.07 -0.88 -1.13
N LEU A 91 -6.17 -1.19 -1.82
CA LEU A 91 -7.51 -0.74 -1.42
C LEU A 91 -7.88 -1.25 -0.02
N ALA A 92 -7.69 -2.54 0.23
CA ALA A 92 -7.98 -3.15 1.54
C ALA A 92 -7.11 -2.53 2.65
N LYS A 93 -5.82 -2.34 2.38
CA LYS A 93 -4.90 -1.67 3.31
C LYS A 93 -5.38 -0.27 3.64
N ALA A 94 -5.70 0.56 2.65
CA ALA A 94 -6.18 1.92 2.88
C ALA A 94 -7.50 1.96 3.67
N ALA A 95 -8.42 1.04 3.37
CA ALA A 95 -9.68 0.93 4.10
C ALA A 95 -9.48 0.50 5.56
N MET A 96 -8.61 -0.48 5.81
CA MET A 96 -8.29 -0.92 7.17
C MET A 96 -7.46 0.12 7.93
N ASP A 97 -6.55 0.82 7.27
CA ASP A 97 -5.76 1.91 7.83
C ASP A 97 -6.66 3.05 8.33
N PHE A 98 -7.66 3.42 7.52
CA PHE A 98 -8.71 4.35 7.93
C PHE A 98 -9.44 3.90 9.20
N VAL A 99 -9.80 2.61 9.29
CA VAL A 99 -10.48 2.04 10.48
C VAL A 99 -9.60 2.11 11.71
N VAL A 100 -8.32 1.75 11.59
CA VAL A 100 -7.37 1.78 12.71
C VAL A 100 -7.11 3.22 13.16
N ASN A 101 -6.86 4.13 12.21
CA ASN A 101 -6.57 5.52 12.48
C ASN A 101 -7.73 6.24 13.20
N GLU A 102 -8.96 6.01 12.75
CA GLU A 102 -10.16 6.60 13.36
C GLU A 102 -10.68 5.78 14.56
N ASN A 103 -9.99 4.69 14.94
CA ASN A 103 -10.40 3.74 16.00
C ASN A 103 -11.81 3.14 15.79
N LEU A 104 -12.19 2.91 14.54
CA LEU A 104 -13.48 2.34 14.17
C LEU A 104 -13.44 0.81 14.24
N LYS A 105 -14.62 0.20 14.10
CA LYS A 105 -14.80 -1.23 13.89
C LYS A 105 -15.21 -1.50 12.45
N ALA A 106 -14.57 -2.47 11.80
CA ALA A 106 -14.86 -2.84 10.43
C ALA A 106 -15.60 -4.17 10.37
N ASN A 107 -16.83 -4.17 9.89
CA ASN A 107 -17.48 -5.39 9.44
C ASN A 107 -16.98 -5.74 8.04
N VAL A 108 -16.65 -7.00 7.78
CA VAL A 108 -16.08 -7.43 6.49
C VAL A 108 -16.96 -8.51 5.88
N SER A 109 -17.77 -8.16 4.88
CA SER A 109 -18.52 -9.13 4.08
C SER A 109 -17.78 -9.62 2.84
N CYS A 110 -16.78 -8.88 2.38
CA CYS A 110 -15.96 -9.31 1.25
C CYS A 110 -15.02 -10.45 1.64
N TRP A 111 -15.17 -11.61 1.00
CA TRP A 111 -14.30 -12.78 1.22
C TRP A 111 -12.81 -12.45 1.00
N TYR A 112 -12.50 -11.57 0.04
CA TYR A 112 -11.11 -11.21 -0.28
C TYR A 112 -10.46 -10.40 0.84
N ILE A 113 -11.17 -9.44 1.42
CA ILE A 113 -10.66 -8.63 2.53
C ILE A 113 -10.49 -9.50 3.77
N LYS A 114 -11.42 -10.43 4.03
CA LYS A 114 -11.32 -11.40 5.13
C LYS A 114 -10.05 -12.25 4.98
N LYS A 115 -9.80 -12.77 3.77
CA LYS A 115 -8.54 -13.45 3.44
C LYS A 115 -7.32 -12.54 3.63
N TYR A 116 -7.37 -11.29 3.18
CA TYR A 116 -6.27 -10.35 3.31
C TYR A 116 -5.89 -10.09 4.78
N VAL A 117 -6.88 -9.94 5.67
CA VAL A 117 -6.63 -9.76 7.11
C VAL A 117 -6.02 -11.01 7.73
N ASP A 118 -6.46 -12.20 7.32
CA ASP A 118 -5.93 -13.48 7.81
C ASP A 118 -4.48 -13.73 7.37
N GLU A 119 -4.16 -13.39 6.13
CA GLU A 119 -2.80 -13.48 5.56
C GLU A 119 -1.84 -12.42 6.15
N ASN A 120 -2.37 -11.35 6.76
CA ASN A 120 -1.59 -10.25 7.34
C ASN A 120 -1.87 -10.06 8.84
N PRO A 121 -1.65 -11.09 9.68
CA PRO A 121 -1.95 -11.01 11.11
C PRO A 121 -1.04 -10.00 11.85
N HIS A 122 0.16 -9.76 11.31
CA HIS A 122 1.14 -8.83 11.86
C HIS A 122 0.68 -7.36 11.86
N LEU A 123 -0.31 -7.00 11.04
CA LEU A 123 -0.85 -5.63 10.98
C LEU A 123 -1.87 -5.33 12.08
N GLY A 124 -2.30 -6.32 12.86
CA GLY A 124 -3.22 -6.11 13.98
C GLY A 124 -4.65 -5.74 13.59
N TYR A 125 -4.98 -5.74 12.29
CA TYR A 125 -6.30 -5.43 11.75
C TYR A 125 -7.43 -6.28 12.34
N LYS A 126 -7.12 -7.53 12.72
CA LYS A 126 -8.07 -8.48 13.30
C LYS A 126 -8.75 -7.95 14.59
N ASN A 127 -8.11 -7.04 15.33
CA ASN A 127 -8.71 -6.44 16.54
C ASN A 127 -9.82 -5.43 16.24
N HIS A 128 -9.84 -4.90 15.01
CA HIS A 128 -10.84 -3.94 14.55
C HIS A 128 -11.95 -4.60 13.73
N VAL A 129 -11.72 -5.82 13.22
CA VAL A 129 -12.72 -6.55 12.47
C VAL A 129 -13.77 -7.12 13.41
N VAL A 130 -15.04 -6.79 13.17
CA VAL A 130 -16.22 -7.36 13.83
C VAL A 130 -16.90 -8.29 12.83
N ASP A 131 -17.09 -9.55 13.21
CA ASP A 131 -17.82 -10.55 12.41
C ASP A 131 -19.33 -10.45 12.66
#